data_AF-A0A955JQC2-F1
#
_entry.id   AF-A0A955JQC2-F1
#
_cell.length_a   1.000
_cell.length_b   1.000
_cell.length_c   1.000
_cell.angle_alpha   90.00
_cell.angle_beta   90.00
_cell.angle_gamma   90.00
#
_symmetry.space_group_name_H-M   'P 1'
#
loop_
_entity.id
_entity.type
_entity.pdbx_description
1 polymer ?
#
loop_
_entity_poly.entity_id
_entity_poly.type
_entity_poly.pdbx_seq_one_letter_code
_entity_poly.pdbx_strand_id
1 'polypeptide(L)'
;MTKYQLGVNQARQRKFFRWAWKILAVIILLVLLVLLAIFVDSWLQKRKANTPSKATDPVTSTIAPSTQIFTSPYFQFQTDKNWRAIANESTTTKYVYRRGTDNHVEGDMTVYINSSPDDVQATRVMPVVLNSDGTSLEASFVSDHCKKNLSKPQQENTGEVTLTLNSVRFVCDVDGNLFSVIVGLENATPVMNFRRPDGTNANYIIVFTDLRFTPQADELEKIMDTFQIR
;
A
#
# COMPACT_ATOMS: atom_id res chain seq x y z
N MET A 1 102.76 54.60 3.54
CA MET A 1 101.36 54.91 3.20
C MET A 1 100.52 54.93 4.47
N THR A 2 100.06 56.13 4.84
CA THR A 2 99.27 56.43 6.03
C THR A 2 97.84 55.90 5.88
N LYS A 3 97.40 55.04 6.80
CA LYS A 3 96.02 54.53 6.84
C LYS A 3 95.11 55.61 7.45
N TYR A 4 94.26 56.22 6.63
CA TYR A 4 93.15 57.05 7.08
C TYR A 4 92.09 56.16 7.74
N GLN A 5 91.92 56.29 9.06
CA GLN A 5 90.77 55.72 9.74
C GLN A 5 89.60 56.71 9.62
N LEU A 6 88.65 56.40 8.73
CA LEU A 6 87.35 57.06 8.73
C LEU A 6 86.61 56.71 10.01
N GLY A 7 86.59 57.64 10.96
CA GLY A 7 85.71 57.60 12.12
C GLY A 7 84.25 57.69 11.66
N VAL A 8 83.65 56.54 11.36
CA VAL A 8 82.21 56.46 11.07
C VAL A 8 81.47 56.85 12.34
N ASN A 9 80.65 57.89 12.21
CA ASN A 9 79.97 58.58 13.29
C ASN A 9 78.94 57.64 13.99
N GLN A 10 79.40 56.86 14.98
CA GLN A 10 78.67 55.77 15.64
C GLN A 10 77.34 56.20 16.28
N ALA A 11 77.18 57.49 16.59
CA ALA A 11 75.97 58.04 17.20
C ALA A 11 74.76 58.03 16.22
N ARG A 12 74.98 58.13 14.91
CA ARG A 12 73.90 58.12 13.90
C ARG A 12 73.39 56.72 13.60
N GLN A 13 74.26 55.70 13.65
CA GLN A 13 73.89 54.29 13.42
C GLN A 13 72.96 53.73 14.51
N ARG A 14 73.14 54.12 15.78
CA ARG A 14 72.28 53.62 16.89
C ARG A 14 70.83 54.05 16.79
N LYS A 15 70.55 55.25 16.25
CA LYS A 15 69.18 55.73 16.03
C LYS A 15 68.51 55.01 14.85
N PHE A 16 69.25 54.74 13.78
CA PHE A 16 68.75 54.01 12.62
C PHE A 16 68.43 52.55 12.97
N PHE A 17 69.29 51.91 13.78
CA PHE A 17 69.08 50.52 14.20
C PHE A 17 67.80 50.34 15.04
N ARG A 18 67.51 51.29 15.95
CA ARG A 18 66.26 51.27 16.73
C ARG A 18 65.01 51.44 15.87
N TRP A 19 65.09 52.22 14.79
CA TRP A 19 63.97 52.41 13.87
C TRP A 19 63.77 51.19 12.96
N ALA A 20 64.87 50.64 12.43
CA ALA A 20 64.85 49.41 11.64
C ALA A 20 64.27 48.23 12.42
N TRP A 21 64.60 48.10 13.72
CA TRP A 21 64.06 47.02 14.56
C TRP A 21 62.56 47.15 14.82
N LYS A 22 62.03 48.38 14.92
CA LYS A 22 60.58 48.62 15.02
C LYS A 22 59.86 48.22 13.73
N ILE A 23 60.42 48.57 12.57
CA ILE A 23 59.85 48.17 11.26
C ILE A 23 59.88 46.65 11.11
N LEU A 24 60.99 46.00 11.47
CA LEU A 24 61.13 44.55 11.42
C LEU A 24 60.10 43.86 12.32
N ALA A 25 59.89 44.36 13.54
CA ALA A 25 58.88 43.82 14.46
C ALA A 25 57.45 43.94 13.88
N VAL A 26 57.13 45.04 13.21
CA VAL A 26 55.82 45.23 12.54
C VAL A 26 55.65 44.25 11.36
N ILE A 27 56.69 44.03 10.57
CA ILE A 27 56.66 43.07 9.46
C ILE A 27 56.44 41.65 9.99
N ILE A 28 57.18 41.25 11.04
CA ILE A 28 57.01 39.93 11.67
C ILE A 28 55.60 39.76 12.21
N LEU A 29 55.04 40.78 12.86
CA LEU A 29 53.67 40.75 13.37
C LEU A 29 52.65 40.55 12.24
N LEU A 30 52.81 41.26 11.11
CA LEU A 30 51.94 41.10 9.94
C LEU A 30 52.00 39.68 9.35
N VAL A 31 53.20 39.11 9.23
CA VAL A 31 53.36 37.73 8.75
C VAL A 31 52.68 36.74 9.70
N LEU A 32 52.82 36.94 11.00
CA LEU A 32 52.16 36.10 12.01
C LEU A 32 50.63 36.17 11.92
N LEU A 33 50.05 37.35 11.68
CA LEU A 33 48.61 37.51 11.49
C LEU A 33 48.09 36.80 10.24
N VAL A 34 48.85 36.85 9.13
CA VAL A 34 48.48 36.14 7.89
C VAL A 34 48.51 34.62 8.10
N LEU A 35 49.55 34.10 8.77
CA LEU A 35 49.64 32.68 9.08
C LEU A 35 48.50 32.22 10.02
N LEU A 36 48.14 33.05 11.00
CA LEU A 36 47.02 32.77 11.90
C LEU A 36 45.68 32.71 11.14
N ALA A 37 45.45 33.63 10.19
CA ALA A 37 44.24 33.67 9.38
C ALA A 37 44.11 32.40 8.51
N ILE A 38 45.18 31.97 7.85
CA ILE A 38 45.20 30.73 7.05
C ILE A 38 44.93 29.50 7.94
N PHE A 39 45.52 29.46 9.13
CA PHE A 39 45.32 28.37 10.08
C PHE A 39 43.86 28.26 10.55
N VAL A 40 43.23 29.39 10.88
CA VAL A 40 41.82 29.44 11.31
C VAL A 40 40.89 29.02 10.18
N ASP A 41 41.10 29.51 8.96
CA ASP A 41 40.27 29.14 7.81
C ASP A 41 40.38 27.64 7.48
N SER A 42 41.61 27.10 7.47
CA SER A 42 41.83 25.67 7.27
C SER A 42 41.15 24.81 8.35
N TRP A 43 41.19 25.27 9.62
CA TRP A 43 40.53 24.58 10.72
C TRP A 43 38.99 24.61 10.61
N LEU A 44 38.42 25.74 10.21
CA LEU A 44 36.97 25.89 9.99
C LEU A 44 36.48 25.06 8.80
N GLN A 45 37.24 24.99 7.71
CA GLN A 45 36.89 24.16 6.54
C GLN A 45 36.93 22.66 6.86
N LYS A 46 37.92 22.21 7.64
CA LYS A 46 37.97 20.81 8.11
C LYS A 46 36.76 20.42 8.98
N ARG A 47 36.19 21.37 9.74
CA ARG A 47 34.94 21.13 10.48
C ARG A 47 33.72 21.00 9.56
N LYS A 48 33.66 21.79 8.48
CA LYS A 48 32.55 21.72 7.51
C LYS A 48 32.59 20.42 6.68
N ALA A 49 33.78 19.93 6.32
CA ALA A 49 33.95 18.69 5.57
C ALA A 49 33.57 17.41 6.34
N ASN A 50 33.56 17.48 7.69
CA ASN A 50 33.20 16.36 8.56
C ASN A 50 31.75 16.43 9.08
N THR A 51 30.94 17.37 8.58
CA THR A 51 29.49 17.29 8.77
C THR A 51 28.97 16.36 7.68
N PRO A 52 28.54 15.12 7.99
CA PRO A 52 27.91 14.28 6.99
C PRO A 52 26.73 15.07 6.42
N SER A 53 26.71 15.25 5.10
CA SER A 53 25.51 15.71 4.40
C SER A 53 24.36 14.87 4.93
N LYS A 54 23.32 15.50 5.49
CA LYS A 54 22.07 14.79 5.78
C LYS A 54 21.75 14.01 4.51
N ALA A 55 21.81 12.68 4.58
CA ALA A 55 21.34 11.85 3.51
C ALA A 55 19.90 12.29 3.25
N THR A 56 19.59 12.67 2.02
CA THR A 56 18.23 12.96 1.60
C THR A 56 17.37 11.78 2.04
N ASP A 57 16.48 12.00 3.01
CA ASP A 57 15.58 10.94 3.46
C ASP A 57 14.88 10.38 2.21
N PRO A 58 14.87 9.06 1.99
CA PRO A 58 14.20 8.48 0.85
C PRO A 58 12.71 8.81 0.96
N VAL A 59 12.27 9.81 0.21
CA VAL A 59 10.85 10.11 0.06
C VAL A 59 10.25 8.93 -0.66
N THR A 60 9.67 8.01 0.11
CA THR A 60 8.89 6.90 -0.43
C THR A 60 7.62 7.52 -0.97
N SER A 61 7.58 7.81 -2.26
CA SER A 61 6.36 8.24 -2.92
C SER A 61 5.42 7.03 -2.96
N THR A 62 4.56 6.91 -1.96
CA THR A 62 3.45 5.95 -1.96
C THR A 62 2.48 6.40 -3.04
N ILE A 63 2.60 5.83 -4.24
CA ILE A 63 1.62 6.03 -5.30
C ILE A 63 0.34 5.35 -4.81
N ALA A 64 -0.72 6.14 -4.61
CA ALA A 64 -2.02 5.59 -4.24
C ALA A 64 -2.47 4.59 -5.32
N PRO A 65 -2.86 3.36 -4.94
CA PRO A 65 -3.35 2.38 -5.89
C PRO A 65 -4.54 2.99 -6.63
N SER A 66 -4.55 2.81 -7.96
CA SER A 66 -5.59 3.39 -8.76
C SER A 66 -6.85 2.56 -8.68
N THR A 67 -7.88 3.10 -8.03
CA THR A 67 -9.18 2.43 -7.86
C THR A 67 -10.17 2.78 -8.97
N GLN A 68 -11.18 1.93 -9.13
CA GLN A 68 -12.34 2.09 -9.99
C GLN A 68 -13.60 1.79 -9.17
N ILE A 69 -14.66 2.56 -9.41
CA ILE A 69 -15.97 2.36 -8.77
C ILE A 69 -16.92 1.75 -9.78
N PHE A 70 -17.54 0.64 -9.41
CA PHE A 70 -18.67 0.07 -10.14
C PHE A 70 -19.97 0.44 -9.46
N THR A 71 -20.94 0.91 -10.23
CA THR A 71 -22.25 1.33 -9.73
C THR A 71 -23.35 0.68 -10.55
N SER A 72 -24.31 0.08 -9.85
CA SER A 72 -25.58 -0.41 -10.39
C SER A 72 -26.75 0.30 -9.68
N PRO A 73 -28.00 0.08 -10.12
CA PRO A 73 -29.17 0.56 -9.38
C PRO A 73 -29.33 -0.03 -7.97
N TYR A 74 -28.66 -1.16 -7.66
CA TYR A 74 -28.86 -1.93 -6.43
C TYR A 74 -27.69 -1.87 -5.46
N PHE A 75 -26.49 -1.57 -5.98
CA PHE A 75 -25.27 -1.55 -5.19
C PHE A 75 -24.16 -0.75 -5.88
N GLN A 76 -23.11 -0.47 -5.13
CA GLN A 76 -21.82 -0.03 -5.67
C GLN A 76 -20.68 -0.63 -4.86
N PHE A 77 -19.51 -0.77 -5.47
CA PHE A 77 -18.29 -1.18 -4.79
C PHE A 77 -17.05 -0.59 -5.48
N GLN A 78 -15.92 -0.61 -4.78
CA GLN A 78 -14.64 -0.15 -5.30
C GLN A 78 -13.70 -1.35 -5.49
N THR A 79 -12.87 -1.28 -6.52
CA THR A 79 -11.86 -2.30 -6.81
C THR A 79 -10.69 -1.71 -7.61
N ASP A 80 -9.71 -2.52 -7.95
CA ASP A 80 -8.58 -2.16 -8.80
C ASP A 80 -8.99 -1.96 -10.27
N LYS A 81 -8.21 -1.19 -11.03
CA LYS A 81 -8.49 -0.85 -12.44
C LYS A 81 -8.46 -2.04 -13.43
N ASN A 82 -8.03 -3.22 -13.01
CA ASN A 82 -7.99 -4.43 -13.84
C ASN A 82 -9.33 -5.18 -13.88
N TRP A 83 -10.36 -4.66 -13.21
CA TRP A 83 -11.72 -5.17 -13.30
C TRP A 83 -12.50 -4.50 -14.43
N ARG A 84 -13.40 -5.26 -15.05
CA ARG A 84 -14.35 -4.76 -16.03
C ARG A 84 -15.72 -5.41 -15.84
N ALA A 85 -16.78 -4.65 -16.09
CA ALA A 85 -18.13 -5.21 -16.17
C ALA A 85 -18.30 -5.93 -17.51
N ILE A 86 -18.89 -7.12 -17.49
CA ILE A 86 -19.11 -7.95 -18.68
C ILE A 86 -20.57 -7.78 -19.12
N ALA A 87 -20.81 -6.80 -19.99
CA ALA A 87 -22.15 -6.37 -20.38
C ALA A 87 -22.97 -7.47 -21.08
N ASN A 88 -22.33 -8.33 -21.88
CA ASN A 88 -23.00 -9.42 -22.60
C ASN A 88 -23.36 -10.63 -21.70
N GLU A 89 -22.78 -10.73 -20.50
CA GLU A 89 -23.13 -11.76 -19.51
C GLU A 89 -24.01 -11.22 -18.36
N SER A 90 -24.17 -9.89 -18.31
CA SER A 90 -24.98 -9.19 -17.31
C SER A 90 -26.41 -8.98 -17.80
N THR A 91 -27.37 -9.13 -16.89
CA THR A 91 -28.80 -8.88 -17.09
C THR A 91 -29.33 -7.92 -16.01
N THR A 92 -30.64 -7.70 -15.95
CA THR A 92 -31.27 -6.90 -14.88
C THR A 92 -31.22 -7.55 -13.50
N THR A 93 -30.97 -8.86 -13.43
CA THR A 93 -30.95 -9.66 -12.20
C THR A 93 -29.59 -10.33 -11.96
N LYS A 94 -28.60 -10.09 -12.82
CA LYS A 94 -27.27 -10.68 -12.77
C LYS A 94 -26.23 -9.67 -13.23
N TYR A 95 -25.26 -9.34 -12.40
CA TYR A 95 -24.17 -8.43 -12.73
C TYR A 95 -22.85 -9.19 -12.68
N VAL A 96 -22.15 -9.26 -13.81
CA VAL A 96 -20.89 -10.00 -13.95
C VAL A 96 -19.74 -9.03 -14.09
N TYR A 97 -18.74 -9.20 -13.23
CA TYR A 97 -17.49 -8.47 -13.22
C TYR A 97 -16.35 -9.46 -13.41
N ARG A 98 -15.36 -9.08 -14.20
CA ARG A 98 -14.24 -9.93 -14.54
C ARG A 98 -12.95 -9.17 -14.35
N ARG A 99 -12.01 -9.81 -13.70
CA ARG A 99 -10.64 -9.32 -13.50
C ARG A 99 -9.71 -9.99 -14.49
N GLY A 100 -8.82 -9.20 -15.05
CA GLY A 100 -7.69 -9.70 -15.82
C GLY A 100 -7.27 -8.73 -16.90
N THR A 101 -6.49 -9.24 -17.84
CA THR A 101 -6.04 -8.49 -19.02
C THR A 101 -6.92 -8.83 -20.22
N ASP A 102 -6.63 -8.27 -21.40
CA ASP A 102 -7.46 -8.48 -22.59
C ASP A 102 -7.55 -9.96 -23.01
N ASN A 103 -6.53 -10.77 -22.68
CA ASN A 103 -6.44 -12.17 -23.11
C ASN A 103 -6.39 -13.20 -21.97
N HIS A 104 -6.39 -12.75 -20.70
CA HIS A 104 -6.27 -13.65 -19.56
C HIS A 104 -7.27 -13.26 -18.47
N VAL A 105 -8.11 -14.21 -18.08
CA VAL A 105 -9.09 -14.06 -17.01
C VAL A 105 -8.49 -14.60 -15.73
N GLU A 106 -8.40 -13.75 -14.72
CA GLU A 106 -7.78 -14.09 -13.42
C GLU A 106 -8.81 -14.24 -12.32
N GLY A 107 -10.02 -13.72 -12.49
CA GLY A 107 -11.10 -13.90 -11.53
C GLY A 107 -12.41 -13.32 -12.03
N ASP A 108 -13.50 -13.85 -11.51
CA ASP A 108 -14.86 -13.46 -11.84
C ASP A 108 -15.64 -13.19 -10.55
N MET A 109 -16.47 -12.16 -10.55
CA MET A 109 -17.45 -11.89 -9.51
C MET A 109 -18.82 -11.75 -10.14
N THR A 110 -19.80 -12.49 -9.63
CA THR A 110 -21.20 -12.38 -10.05
C THR A 110 -22.06 -11.96 -8.87
N VAL A 111 -22.86 -10.92 -9.06
CA VAL A 111 -23.86 -10.46 -8.10
C VAL A 111 -25.24 -10.72 -8.70
N TYR A 112 -26.00 -11.61 -8.08
CA TYR A 112 -27.39 -11.88 -8.44
C TYR A 112 -28.31 -11.00 -7.59
N ILE A 113 -29.30 -10.39 -8.25
CA ILE A 113 -30.31 -9.53 -7.63
C ILE A 113 -31.69 -10.10 -7.87
N ASN A 114 -32.43 -10.38 -6.79
CA ASN A 114 -33.79 -10.94 -6.84
C ASN A 114 -33.89 -12.20 -7.71
N SER A 115 -32.80 -12.96 -7.79
CA SER A 115 -32.68 -14.22 -8.52
C SER A 115 -31.97 -15.23 -7.65
N SER A 116 -32.46 -16.47 -7.65
CA SER A 116 -31.84 -17.60 -6.99
C SER A 116 -31.43 -18.58 -8.09
N PRO A 117 -30.17 -18.57 -8.54
CA PRO A 117 -29.73 -19.56 -9.50
C PRO A 117 -29.79 -20.95 -8.84
N ASP A 118 -30.28 -21.94 -9.57
CA ASP A 118 -30.49 -23.29 -9.01
C ASP A 118 -29.16 -23.96 -8.60
N ASP A 119 -28.06 -23.60 -9.27
CA ASP A 119 -26.76 -24.28 -9.15
C ASP A 119 -25.67 -23.41 -8.49
N VAL A 120 -26.01 -22.55 -7.52
CA VAL A 120 -24.97 -21.78 -6.81
C VAL A 120 -24.28 -22.64 -5.76
N GLN A 121 -23.14 -23.20 -6.16
CA GLN A 121 -22.21 -23.89 -5.28
C GLN A 121 -20.88 -23.15 -5.15
N ALA A 122 -20.23 -23.32 -4.00
CA ALA A 122 -18.92 -22.74 -3.74
C ALA A 122 -18.04 -23.70 -2.94
N THR A 123 -16.73 -23.48 -2.97
CA THR A 123 -15.78 -24.28 -2.20
C THR A 123 -15.43 -23.61 -0.87
N ARG A 124 -15.76 -22.33 -0.70
CA ARG A 124 -15.44 -21.49 0.46
C ARG A 124 -16.59 -20.51 0.72
N VAL A 125 -16.60 -19.94 1.91
CA VAL A 125 -17.58 -18.93 2.30
C VAL A 125 -16.89 -17.72 2.95
N MET A 126 -17.43 -16.53 2.69
CA MET A 126 -17.06 -15.30 3.38
C MET A 126 -18.28 -14.81 4.18
N PRO A 127 -18.22 -14.84 5.53
CA PRO A 127 -19.24 -14.19 6.33
C PRO A 127 -19.10 -12.67 6.23
N VAL A 128 -20.23 -11.99 6.11
CA VAL A 128 -20.33 -10.54 6.20
C VAL A 128 -21.33 -10.14 7.28
N VAL A 129 -21.13 -8.96 7.82
CA VAL A 129 -22.08 -8.30 8.72
C VAL A 129 -22.59 -7.03 8.03
N LEU A 130 -23.86 -6.72 8.21
CA LEU A 130 -24.41 -5.45 7.77
C LEU A 130 -24.02 -4.38 8.80
N ASN A 131 -23.39 -3.30 8.36
CA ASN A 131 -23.01 -2.20 9.24
C ASN A 131 -24.25 -1.59 9.93
N SER A 132 -24.02 -0.88 11.03
CA SER A 132 -25.01 -0.17 11.83
C SER A 132 -25.94 0.76 11.04
N ASP A 133 -25.49 1.30 9.90
CA ASP A 133 -26.28 2.15 9.02
C ASP A 133 -27.22 1.38 8.09
N GLY A 134 -27.05 0.06 8.00
CA GLY A 134 -27.82 -0.82 7.12
C GLY A 134 -27.47 -0.69 5.63
N THR A 135 -26.40 0.01 5.27
CA THR A 135 -26.09 0.31 3.86
C THR A 135 -24.78 -0.29 3.36
N SER A 136 -23.88 -0.70 4.25
CA SER A 136 -22.58 -1.27 3.89
C SER A 136 -22.37 -2.66 4.48
N LEU A 137 -21.58 -3.48 3.78
CA LEU A 137 -21.14 -4.78 4.27
C LEU A 137 -19.75 -4.63 4.89
N GLU A 138 -19.52 -5.33 6.00
CA GLU A 138 -18.21 -5.48 6.61
C GLU A 138 -17.74 -6.93 6.40
N ALA A 139 -16.61 -7.08 5.72
CA ALA A 139 -16.06 -8.39 5.43
C ALA A 139 -15.40 -9.00 6.67
N SER A 140 -15.63 -10.29 6.89
CA SER A 140 -14.76 -11.11 7.73
C SER A 140 -13.70 -11.79 6.86
N PHE A 141 -13.18 -12.93 7.30
CA PHE A 141 -12.19 -13.71 6.54
C PHE A 141 -12.85 -14.78 5.66
N VAL A 142 -12.22 -15.06 4.51
CA VAL A 142 -12.61 -16.22 3.69
C VAL A 142 -12.25 -17.52 4.39
N SER A 143 -13.21 -18.45 4.42
CA SER A 143 -12.99 -19.77 5.00
C SER A 143 -11.94 -20.58 4.24
N ASP A 144 -11.39 -21.56 4.94
CA ASP A 144 -10.72 -22.69 4.28
C ASP A 144 -11.69 -23.44 3.34
N HIS A 145 -11.13 -24.30 2.47
CA HIS A 145 -11.93 -25.16 1.60
C HIS A 145 -12.91 -26.00 2.44
N CYS A 146 -14.19 -26.01 2.06
CA CYS A 146 -15.29 -26.59 2.82
C CYS A 146 -15.11 -28.09 3.09
N LYS A 147 -14.52 -28.84 2.14
CA LYS A 147 -14.05 -30.23 2.33
C LYS A 147 -13.25 -30.47 3.62
N LYS A 148 -12.43 -29.52 4.08
CA LYS A 148 -11.63 -29.68 5.32
C LYS A 148 -12.48 -29.82 6.58
N ASN A 149 -13.73 -29.33 6.56
CA ASN A 149 -14.65 -29.34 7.69
C ASN A 149 -15.64 -30.53 7.66
N LEU A 150 -15.53 -31.40 6.65
CA LEU A 150 -16.38 -32.58 6.51
C LEU A 150 -15.78 -33.78 7.24
N SER A 151 -16.63 -34.73 7.65
CA SER A 151 -16.16 -36.03 8.15
C SER A 151 -15.48 -36.84 7.05
N LYS A 152 -14.58 -37.76 7.39
CA LYS A 152 -13.87 -38.60 6.38
C LYS A 152 -14.81 -39.26 5.35
N PRO A 153 -15.93 -39.90 5.74
CA PRO A 153 -16.87 -40.47 4.77
C PRO A 153 -17.48 -39.41 3.83
N GLN A 154 -17.75 -38.20 4.32
CA GLN A 154 -18.27 -37.11 3.50
C GLN A 154 -17.22 -36.49 2.58
N GLN A 155 -15.93 -36.57 2.94
CA GLN A 155 -14.83 -36.12 2.07
C GLN A 155 -14.58 -37.09 0.91
N GLU A 156 -14.87 -38.38 1.13
CA GLU A 156 -14.78 -39.45 0.13
C GLU A 156 -16.02 -39.50 -0.77
N ASN A 157 -17.17 -39.03 -0.26
CA ASN A 157 -18.36 -38.81 -1.08
C ASN A 157 -18.15 -37.61 -1.99
N THR A 158 -18.37 -37.85 -3.28
CA THR A 158 -18.29 -36.81 -4.32
C THR A 158 -19.57 -35.99 -4.40
N GLY A 159 -19.47 -34.72 -4.79
CA GLY A 159 -20.59 -33.85 -5.12
C GLY A 159 -20.89 -32.72 -4.12
N GLU A 160 -22.17 -32.40 -3.99
CA GLU A 160 -22.66 -31.22 -3.25
C GLU A 160 -23.13 -31.59 -1.84
N VAL A 161 -22.68 -30.82 -0.83
CA VAL A 161 -23.11 -31.02 0.56
C VAL A 161 -23.50 -29.68 1.17
N THR A 162 -24.71 -29.59 1.73
CA THR A 162 -25.08 -28.43 2.55
C THR A 162 -24.42 -28.51 3.92
N LEU A 163 -23.64 -27.48 4.29
CA LEU A 163 -23.01 -27.39 5.60
C LEU A 163 -22.99 -25.94 6.11
N THR A 164 -22.67 -25.77 7.39
CA THR A 164 -22.46 -24.45 7.99
C THR A 164 -20.99 -24.26 8.30
N LEU A 165 -20.39 -23.20 7.75
CA LEU A 165 -18.99 -22.83 7.96
C LEU A 165 -18.91 -21.35 8.27
N ASN A 166 -18.13 -20.98 9.29
CA ASN A 166 -18.04 -19.61 9.81
C ASN A 166 -19.43 -18.94 9.96
N SER A 167 -20.38 -19.68 10.56
CA SER A 167 -21.76 -19.25 10.80
C SER A 167 -22.63 -19.02 9.55
N VAL A 168 -22.20 -19.41 8.35
CA VAL A 168 -23.02 -19.31 7.12
C VAL A 168 -23.37 -20.70 6.59
N ARG A 169 -24.66 -20.95 6.34
CA ARG A 169 -25.16 -22.21 5.77
C ARG A 169 -25.25 -22.13 4.25
N PHE A 170 -24.44 -22.91 3.53
CA PHE A 170 -24.35 -22.89 2.06
C PHE A 170 -24.16 -24.29 1.46
N VAL A 171 -24.28 -24.39 0.14
CA VAL A 171 -24.01 -25.62 -0.64
C VAL A 171 -22.53 -25.66 -1.00
N CYS A 172 -21.79 -26.59 -0.40
CA CYS A 172 -20.39 -26.83 -0.64
C CYS A 172 -20.20 -27.79 -1.82
N ASP A 173 -19.42 -27.35 -2.81
CA ASP A 173 -18.85 -28.23 -3.84
C ASP A 173 -17.63 -28.93 -3.26
N VAL A 174 -17.78 -30.23 -2.92
CA VAL A 174 -16.75 -30.99 -2.20
C VAL A 174 -15.55 -31.33 -3.10
N ASP A 175 -15.78 -31.48 -4.40
CA ASP A 175 -14.77 -31.90 -5.38
C ASP A 175 -14.25 -30.74 -6.23
N GLY A 176 -14.88 -29.57 -6.14
CA GLY A 176 -14.46 -28.35 -6.81
C GLY A 176 -13.02 -27.98 -6.46
N ASN A 177 -12.16 -27.92 -7.47
CA ASN A 177 -10.77 -27.46 -7.28
C ASN A 177 -10.64 -25.93 -7.39
N LEU A 178 -11.68 -25.25 -7.88
CA LEU A 178 -11.67 -23.80 -8.06
C LEU A 178 -11.72 -23.09 -6.72
N PHE A 179 -11.04 -21.94 -6.64
CA PHE A 179 -11.22 -21.02 -5.52
C PHE A 179 -12.51 -20.24 -5.74
N SER A 180 -13.64 -20.82 -5.33
CA SER A 180 -14.96 -20.20 -5.40
C SER A 180 -15.43 -19.86 -3.99
N VAL A 181 -15.76 -18.60 -3.76
CA VAL A 181 -16.21 -18.04 -2.50
C VAL A 181 -17.63 -17.54 -2.68
N ILE A 182 -18.54 -18.00 -1.84
CA ILE A 182 -19.86 -17.41 -1.71
C ILE A 182 -19.89 -16.47 -0.51
N VAL A 183 -20.51 -15.31 -0.66
CA VAL A 183 -20.69 -14.36 0.45
C VAL A 183 -22.04 -14.63 1.11
N GLY A 184 -22.08 -14.62 2.43
CA GLY A 184 -23.34 -14.78 3.17
C GLY A 184 -23.34 -14.04 4.49
N LEU A 185 -24.54 -13.69 4.96
CA LEU A 185 -24.70 -12.98 6.22
C LEU A 185 -24.38 -13.92 7.40
N GLU A 186 -23.67 -13.40 8.40
CA GLU A 186 -23.33 -14.18 9.60
C GLU A 186 -24.59 -14.74 10.29
N ASN A 187 -24.52 -16.01 10.71
CA ASN A 187 -25.62 -16.77 11.31
C ASN A 187 -26.83 -16.99 10.37
N ALA A 188 -26.64 -16.89 9.06
CA ALA A 188 -27.71 -17.00 8.08
C ALA A 188 -27.30 -17.82 6.82
N THR A 189 -27.86 -17.46 5.66
CA THR A 189 -27.59 -18.09 4.36
C THR A 189 -26.93 -17.09 3.40
N PRO A 190 -26.41 -17.55 2.25
CA PRO A 190 -25.93 -16.69 1.17
C PRO A 190 -26.97 -15.76 0.54
N VAL A 191 -28.26 -16.00 0.75
CA VAL A 191 -29.33 -15.15 0.21
C VAL A 191 -29.54 -14.00 1.18
N MET A 192 -28.93 -12.86 0.89
CA MET A 192 -28.96 -11.69 1.77
C MET A 192 -30.12 -10.76 1.37
N ASN A 193 -31.09 -10.57 2.26
CA ASN A 193 -32.22 -9.66 2.03
C ASN A 193 -31.93 -8.31 2.69
N PHE A 194 -31.80 -7.25 1.89
CA PHE A 194 -31.54 -5.91 2.40
C PHE A 194 -32.58 -4.91 1.93
N ARG A 195 -32.84 -3.92 2.80
CA ARG A 195 -33.68 -2.77 2.48
C ARG A 195 -32.83 -1.71 1.79
N ARG A 196 -33.26 -1.29 0.61
CA ARG A 196 -32.63 -0.27 -0.22
C ARG A 196 -33.00 1.13 0.27
N PRO A 197 -32.18 2.15 -0.02
CA PRO A 197 -32.47 3.56 0.23
C PRO A 197 -33.84 4.05 -0.28
N ASP A 198 -34.34 3.49 -1.38
CA ASP A 198 -35.68 3.81 -1.92
C ASP A 198 -36.84 3.16 -1.13
N GLY A 199 -36.52 2.39 -0.09
CA GLY A 199 -37.47 1.71 0.79
C GLY A 199 -37.88 0.32 0.32
N THR A 200 -37.49 -0.12 -0.89
CA THR A 200 -37.74 -1.47 -1.40
C THR A 200 -36.77 -2.49 -0.79
N ASN A 201 -37.09 -3.79 -0.85
CA ASN A 201 -36.14 -4.84 -0.47
C ASN A 201 -35.58 -5.50 -1.73
N ALA A 202 -34.32 -5.94 -1.65
CA ALA A 202 -33.70 -6.78 -2.67
C ALA A 202 -32.96 -7.96 -2.02
N ASN A 203 -32.96 -9.09 -2.71
CA ASN A 203 -32.17 -10.26 -2.38
C ASN A 203 -30.86 -10.24 -3.18
N TYR A 204 -29.74 -10.45 -2.50
CA TYR A 204 -28.40 -10.46 -3.05
C TYR A 204 -27.78 -11.85 -2.87
N ILE A 205 -27.15 -12.38 -3.92
CA ILE A 205 -26.23 -13.52 -3.83
C ILE A 205 -24.94 -13.08 -4.53
N ILE A 206 -23.81 -13.16 -3.84
CA ILE A 206 -22.51 -12.76 -4.38
C ILE A 206 -21.61 -13.98 -4.42
N VAL A 207 -21.07 -14.27 -5.61
CA VAL A 207 -20.14 -15.37 -5.86
C VAL A 207 -18.89 -14.79 -6.48
N PHE A 208 -17.73 -15.19 -5.96
CA PHE A 208 -16.42 -14.80 -6.46
C PHE A 208 -15.60 -16.04 -6.77
N THR A 209 -14.94 -16.05 -7.92
CA THR A 209 -14.04 -17.13 -8.34
C THR A 209 -12.68 -16.53 -8.68
N ASP A 210 -11.62 -17.04 -8.06
CA ASP A 210 -10.24 -16.72 -8.42
C ASP A 210 -9.64 -17.86 -9.25
N LEU A 211 -9.14 -17.51 -10.44
CA LEU A 211 -8.61 -18.45 -11.43
C LEU A 211 -7.07 -18.46 -11.46
N ARG A 212 -6.41 -17.67 -10.60
CA ARG A 212 -4.95 -17.67 -10.49
C ARG A 212 -4.44 -19.02 -9.98
N PHE A 213 -3.18 -19.32 -10.29
CA PHE A 213 -2.48 -20.50 -9.76
C PHE A 213 -2.34 -20.48 -8.23
N THR A 214 -2.13 -19.28 -7.66
CA THR A 214 -2.13 -19.03 -6.21
C THR A 214 -3.28 -18.07 -5.89
N PRO A 215 -4.51 -18.58 -5.73
CA PRO A 215 -5.67 -17.74 -5.49
C PRO A 215 -5.58 -17.08 -4.10
N GLN A 216 -6.10 -15.85 -3.99
CA GLN A 216 -6.08 -15.05 -2.76
C GLN A 216 -7.43 -14.37 -2.52
N ALA A 217 -7.78 -14.22 -1.24
CA ALA A 217 -9.03 -13.63 -0.79
C ALA A 217 -9.00 -12.11 -0.65
N ASP A 218 -7.80 -11.51 -0.59
CA ASP A 218 -7.58 -10.12 -0.19
C ASP A 218 -8.34 -9.11 -1.06
N GLU A 219 -8.50 -9.43 -2.34
CA GLU A 219 -9.24 -8.59 -3.27
C GLU A 219 -10.75 -8.66 -3.06
N LEU A 220 -11.29 -9.86 -2.81
CA LEU A 220 -12.69 -10.01 -2.46
C LEU A 220 -13.00 -9.29 -1.14
N GLU A 221 -12.10 -9.39 -0.15
CA GLU A 221 -12.22 -8.69 1.14
C GLU A 221 -12.31 -7.17 0.92
N LYS A 222 -11.41 -6.58 0.12
CA LYS A 222 -11.45 -5.14 -0.24
C LYS A 222 -12.73 -4.75 -0.98
N ILE A 223 -13.22 -5.58 -1.90
CA ILE A 223 -14.46 -5.34 -2.63
C ILE A 223 -15.64 -5.33 -1.64
N MET A 224 -15.71 -6.32 -0.74
CA MET A 224 -16.79 -6.43 0.23
C MET A 224 -16.78 -5.29 1.25
N ASP A 225 -15.62 -4.85 1.73
CA ASP A 225 -15.48 -3.70 2.65
C ASP A 225 -15.95 -2.37 2.03
N THR A 226 -16.00 -2.29 0.70
CA THR A 226 -16.49 -1.11 -0.02
C THR A 226 -17.86 -1.32 -0.65
N PHE A 227 -18.48 -2.48 -0.42
CA PHE A 227 -19.77 -2.83 -1.00
C PHE A 227 -20.89 -2.08 -0.26
N GLN A 228 -21.63 -1.28 -1.01
CA GLN A 228 -22.72 -0.45 -0.51
C GLN A 228 -24.02 -0.74 -1.26
N ILE A 229 -25.11 -0.88 -0.52
CA ILE A 229 -26.48 -1.08 -0.99
C ILE A 229 -27.03 0.27 -1.52
N ARG A 230 -27.72 0.26 -2.67
CA ARG A 230 -28.27 1.45 -3.33
C ARG A 230 -29.74 1.35 -3.69
#